data_AF-W6MJ82-F1
#
_entry.id   AF-W6MJ82-F1
#
_cell.length_a   1.000
_cell.length_b   1.000
_cell.length_c   1.000
_cell.angle_alpha   90.00
_cell.angle_beta   90.00
_cell.angle_gamma   90.00
#
_symmetry.space_group_name_H-M   'P 1'
#
loop_
_entity.id
_entity.type
_entity.pdbx_description
1 polymer ?
#
loop_
_entity_poly.entity_id
_entity_poly.type
_entity_poly.pdbx_seq_one_letter_code
_entity_poly.pdbx_strand_id
1 'polypeptide(L)'
;MPSTSLFVSLPEHVVDIIVSFLPQDDVLSLAQCNSKMYQRCIDKLYSKIMIRPLAKIDPSVESEQGLIWSVVGGTKHNVYVSDNTDTEIFKRRQEFLLDSLKTNAALGKLIKDVVIFSNENTMLELVQWIKENALNLESFKVIGDSQALRLGATDFARLKNLKKCQINHLTDISHMPNGITSISIGFMESFKDEENHMRNKQDCIEKLLALDEIQLSSDEVSSLDFLKWFLDDIVLELPKLRLKLKRIKVIFYHGFDHYNISLQKMVTQFLFLHCELSCLTSLELIMGCDKLGCGCLTSFVDNLAGYEFNNLTNLKNLAIVEKTVNRDHNFSENLDVNICRLLTNLPDVGENLQYLSIRHTPPLDGVLINGFEGNYIRRRNLYEKVLPTLRSLKVLISPSFMQTCSCYEVLTSDLLWNGCECEYCLSILPLFDEFIMNHSYFSKSEGVVKDVLSITLFGMASSIMAERVLSIDDINGNESEFSLLQYPYKSAYWDFHKPFSVTCFDDYNCHFNKSVFESLCKVAGHFLSDYANNIFGILPNLDLVCFSGQKFYKKQV
;
A
#
# COMPACT_ATOMS: atom_id res chain seq x y z
N MET A 1 21.48 49.67 1.21
CA MET A 1 20.24 49.24 0.53
C MET A 1 19.95 47.82 0.98
N PRO A 2 18.78 47.51 1.56
CA PRO A 2 18.44 46.13 1.85
C PRO A 2 18.23 45.44 0.51
N SER A 3 18.98 44.37 0.26
CA SER A 3 18.79 43.51 -0.91
C SER A 3 17.38 42.92 -0.83
N THR A 4 16.43 43.51 -1.55
CA THR A 4 15.16 42.86 -1.84
C THR A 4 15.48 41.50 -2.44
N SER A 5 15.14 40.42 -1.74
CA SER A 5 15.44 39.08 -2.20
C SER A 5 14.84 38.89 -3.60
N LEU A 6 15.67 38.41 -4.53
CA LEU A 6 15.32 38.19 -5.94
C LEU A 6 14.01 37.39 -6.11
N PHE A 7 13.65 36.59 -5.11
CA PHE A 7 12.46 35.76 -5.08
C PHE A 7 11.15 36.56 -4.93
N VAL A 8 11.13 37.63 -4.12
CA VAL A 8 9.91 38.44 -3.91
C VAL A 8 9.58 39.31 -5.13
N SER A 9 10.59 39.59 -5.96
CA SER A 9 10.46 40.29 -7.24
C SER A 9 10.01 39.40 -8.40
N LEU A 10 9.89 38.08 -8.22
CA LEU A 10 9.37 37.20 -9.28
C LEU A 10 7.87 37.48 -9.53
N PRO A 11 7.39 37.31 -10.79
CA PRO A 11 5.97 37.34 -11.09
C PRO A 11 5.20 36.29 -10.28
N GLU A 12 3.97 36.62 -9.88
CA GLU A 12 3.20 35.78 -8.96
C GLU A 12 2.96 34.36 -9.48
N HIS A 13 2.63 34.20 -10.77
CA HIS A 13 2.46 32.89 -11.38
C HIS A 13 3.73 32.03 -11.35
N VAL A 14 4.92 32.64 -11.42
CA VAL A 14 6.19 31.91 -11.31
C VAL A 14 6.39 31.41 -9.89
N VAL A 15 6.06 32.24 -8.89
CA VAL A 15 6.10 31.85 -7.48
C VAL A 15 5.13 30.71 -7.21
N ASP A 16 3.90 30.78 -7.72
CA ASP A 16 2.89 29.73 -7.55
C ASP A 16 3.37 28.40 -8.16
N ILE A 17 4.02 28.44 -9.33
CA ILE A 17 4.65 27.25 -9.94
C ILE A 17 5.77 26.72 -9.03
N ILE A 18 6.67 27.56 -8.53
CA ILE A 18 7.77 27.11 -7.66
C ILE A 18 7.21 26.47 -6.38
N VAL A 19 6.26 27.13 -5.71
CA VAL A 19 5.59 26.61 -4.52
C VAL A 19 4.97 25.24 -4.79
N SER A 20 4.40 25.02 -5.98
CA SER A 20 3.80 23.73 -6.35
C SER A 20 4.80 22.55 -6.36
N PHE A 21 6.10 22.79 -6.55
CA PHE A 21 7.15 21.76 -6.53
C PHE A 21 7.82 21.57 -5.16
N LEU A 22 7.67 22.51 -4.23
CA LEU A 22 8.33 22.43 -2.92
C LEU A 22 7.70 21.35 -2.00
N PRO A 23 8.48 20.62 -1.20
CA PRO A 23 7.92 19.78 -0.13
C PRO A 23 7.22 20.64 0.94
N GLN A 24 6.32 20.04 1.72
CA GLN A 24 5.54 20.79 2.73
C GLN A 24 6.39 21.56 3.75
N ASP A 25 7.54 21.03 4.17
CA ASP A 25 8.44 21.70 5.12
C ASP A 25 9.04 23.00 4.54
N ASP A 26 9.39 22.98 3.25
CA ASP A 26 9.89 24.15 2.54
C ASP A 26 8.77 25.17 2.30
N VAL A 27 7.56 24.69 1.99
CA VAL A 27 6.36 25.54 1.86
C VAL A 27 6.05 26.23 3.19
N LEU A 28 6.14 25.53 4.31
CA LEU A 28 5.94 26.09 5.64
C LEU A 28 7.01 27.16 5.94
N SER A 29 8.27 26.85 5.68
CA SER A 29 9.39 27.78 5.86
C SER A 29 9.22 29.05 5.02
N LEU A 30 8.79 28.90 3.77
CA LEU A 30 8.49 30.02 2.87
C LEU A 30 7.29 30.84 3.36
N ALA A 31 6.24 30.19 3.85
CA ALA A 31 5.06 30.85 4.39
C ALA A 31 5.39 31.76 5.60
N GLN A 32 6.39 31.39 6.40
CA GLN A 32 6.83 32.16 7.57
C GLN A 32 7.67 33.40 7.22
N CYS A 33 8.13 33.53 5.97
CA CYS A 33 9.04 34.61 5.58
C CYS A 33 8.34 35.99 5.51
N ASN A 34 7.12 36.07 4.97
CA ASN A 34 6.31 37.30 4.92
C ASN A 34 4.85 37.01 4.53
N SER A 35 3.97 38.00 4.70
CA SER A 35 2.52 37.88 4.42
C SER A 35 2.18 37.57 2.96
N LYS A 36 2.95 38.08 1.99
CA LYS A 36 2.74 37.78 0.57
C LYS A 36 2.99 36.30 0.29
N MET A 37 4.09 35.75 0.81
CA MET A 37 4.43 34.33 0.66
C MET A 37 3.46 33.43 1.42
N TYR A 38 3.05 33.83 2.64
CA TYR A 38 2.01 33.13 3.39
C TYR A 38 0.74 32.89 2.55
N GLN A 39 0.23 33.93 1.88
CA GLN A 39 -0.97 33.82 1.05
C GLN A 39 -0.81 32.86 -0.13
N ARG A 40 0.41 32.71 -0.67
CA ARG A 40 0.68 31.77 -1.78
C ARG A 40 0.89 30.33 -1.32
N CYS A 41 1.39 30.15 -0.10
CA CYS A 41 1.69 28.84 0.46
C CYS A 41 0.48 28.18 1.13
N ILE A 42 -0.47 28.98 1.65
CA ILE A 42 -1.53 28.48 2.54
C ILE A 42 -2.45 27.44 1.88
N ASP A 43 -2.78 27.57 0.59
CA ASP A 43 -3.60 26.57 -0.12
C ASP A 43 -2.88 25.23 -0.13
N LYS A 44 -1.60 25.22 -0.49
CA LYS A 44 -0.80 23.99 -0.52
C LYS A 44 -0.66 23.35 0.87
N LEU A 45 -0.48 24.14 1.93
CA LEU A 45 -0.37 23.66 3.31
C LEU A 45 -1.64 22.98 3.83
N TYR A 46 -2.83 23.35 3.36
CA TYR A 46 -4.10 22.81 3.87
C TYR A 46 -4.83 21.91 2.87
N SER A 47 -4.46 21.94 1.59
CA SER A 47 -5.16 21.20 0.53
C SER A 47 -5.21 19.69 0.74
N LYS A 48 -4.14 19.10 1.30
CA LYS A 48 -3.99 17.66 1.50
C LYS A 48 -3.57 17.36 2.93
N ILE A 49 -4.46 16.73 3.69
CA ILE A 49 -4.22 16.40 5.10
C ILE A 49 -4.12 14.89 5.25
N MET A 50 -3.03 14.44 5.87
CA MET A 50 -2.87 13.05 6.26
C MET A 50 -2.80 12.94 7.78
N ILE A 51 -3.65 12.10 8.37
CA ILE A 51 -3.56 11.76 9.80
C ILE A 51 -2.96 10.37 9.92
N ARG A 52 -1.72 10.27 10.42
CA ARG A 52 -0.99 9.00 10.53
C ARG A 52 -0.02 9.02 11.71
N PRO A 53 -0.14 8.10 12.69
CA PRO A 53 0.69 8.15 13.89
C PRO A 53 2.19 7.99 13.60
N LEU A 54 2.56 7.10 12.69
CA LEU A 54 3.94 6.68 12.46
C LEU A 54 4.59 7.28 11.20
N ALA A 55 4.26 8.52 10.85
CA ALA A 55 4.87 9.13 9.67
C ALA A 55 6.34 9.52 9.90
N LYS A 56 7.19 9.19 8.94
CA LYS A 56 8.54 9.74 8.78
C LYS A 56 8.42 10.89 7.78
N ILE A 57 8.85 12.08 8.18
CA ILE A 57 8.99 13.24 7.29
C ILE A 57 10.48 13.33 7.00
N ASP A 58 10.91 12.77 5.87
CA ASP A 58 12.32 12.77 5.47
C ASP A 58 12.45 13.05 3.96
N PRO A 59 12.78 14.31 3.59
CA PRO A 59 12.91 14.72 2.20
C PRO A 59 13.92 13.89 1.39
N SER A 60 14.89 13.25 2.05
CA SER A 60 15.96 12.49 1.38
C SER A 60 15.54 11.10 0.92
N VAL A 61 14.42 10.57 1.44
CA VAL A 61 13.95 9.18 1.20
C VAL A 61 12.56 9.14 0.56
N GLU A 62 11.84 10.26 0.57
CA GLU A 62 10.48 10.34 0.06
C GLU A 62 10.40 10.52 -1.46
N SER A 63 9.33 9.99 -2.05
CA SER A 63 8.95 10.31 -3.42
C SER A 63 8.39 11.73 -3.45
N GLU A 64 8.51 12.43 -4.59
CA GLU A 64 7.89 13.75 -4.80
C GLU A 64 6.40 13.77 -4.40
N GLN A 65 5.70 12.63 -4.54
CA GLN A 65 4.30 12.46 -4.18
C GLN A 65 4.02 12.32 -2.68
N GLY A 66 4.96 11.84 -1.86
CA GLY A 66 4.80 11.80 -0.41
C GLY A 66 4.88 13.21 0.20
N LEU A 67 5.79 14.02 -0.36
CA LEU A 67 6.16 15.34 0.14
C LEU A 67 5.08 16.43 -0.01
N ILE A 68 3.95 16.13 -0.65
CA ILE A 68 2.83 17.07 -0.84
C ILE A 68 1.78 17.00 0.27
N TRP A 69 1.85 16.02 1.17
CA TRP A 69 0.87 15.84 2.24
C TRP A 69 1.25 16.60 3.49
N SER A 70 0.33 17.38 4.04
CA SER A 70 0.48 17.93 5.39
C SER A 70 0.15 16.85 6.41
N VAL A 71 1.21 16.31 7.01
CA VAL A 71 1.10 15.15 7.90
C VAL A 71 0.89 15.56 9.34
N VAL A 72 -0.23 15.13 9.91
CA VAL A 72 -0.52 15.14 11.33
C VAL A 72 -0.16 13.77 11.88
N GLY A 73 1.04 13.68 12.47
CA GLY A 73 1.58 12.43 13.01
C GLY A 73 2.37 12.61 14.30
N GLY A 74 2.90 11.51 14.84
CA GLY A 74 3.82 11.53 15.98
C GLY A 74 5.24 11.97 15.60
N THR A 75 6.19 11.71 16.48
CA THR A 75 7.63 11.94 16.34
C THR A 75 8.45 10.65 16.41
N LYS A 76 7.85 9.47 16.19
CA LYS A 76 8.50 8.17 16.32
C LYS A 76 9.70 7.92 15.39
N HIS A 77 10.01 8.84 14.48
CA HIS A 77 11.30 8.88 13.80
C HIS A 77 12.49 9.08 14.76
N ASN A 78 12.23 9.65 15.94
CA ASN A 78 13.20 9.74 17.00
C ASN A 78 13.10 8.52 17.91
N VAL A 79 14.07 7.60 17.80
CA VAL A 79 14.15 6.36 18.59
C VAL A 79 14.25 6.58 20.10
N TYR A 80 14.58 7.80 20.54
CA TYR A 80 14.67 8.18 21.95
C TYR A 80 13.33 8.64 22.56
N VAL A 81 12.30 8.85 21.74
CA VAL A 81 10.97 9.25 22.21
C VAL A 81 10.19 8.00 22.65
N SER A 82 9.67 8.03 23.88
CA SER A 82 8.84 6.92 24.40
C SER A 82 7.51 6.82 23.65
N ASP A 83 6.92 5.63 23.59
CA ASP A 83 5.62 5.43 22.91
C ASP A 83 4.50 6.29 23.52
N ASN A 84 4.55 6.56 24.83
CA ASN A 84 3.60 7.44 25.52
C ASN A 84 3.75 8.90 25.08
N THR A 85 4.99 9.39 25.06
CA THR A 85 5.29 10.77 24.63
C THR A 85 4.93 10.98 23.15
N ASP A 86 5.23 10.00 22.30
CA ASP A 86 4.87 10.00 20.88
C ASP A 86 3.34 10.12 20.69
N THR A 87 2.59 9.32 21.45
CA THR A 87 1.12 9.35 21.45
C THR A 87 0.57 10.70 21.91
N GLU A 88 1.16 11.30 22.93
CA GLU A 88 0.77 12.63 23.40
C GLU A 88 1.03 13.70 22.33
N ILE A 89 2.20 13.67 21.70
CA ILE A 89 2.54 14.59 20.59
C ILE A 89 1.55 14.44 19.43
N PHE A 90 1.21 13.20 19.07
CA PHE A 90 0.23 12.92 18.03
C PHE A 90 -1.15 13.50 18.37
N LYS A 91 -1.61 13.38 19.61
CA LYS A 91 -2.87 13.99 20.07
C LYS A 91 -2.81 15.52 20.03
N ARG A 92 -1.75 16.12 20.58
CA ARG A 92 -1.55 17.57 20.58
C ARG A 92 -1.55 18.18 19.18
N ARG A 93 -0.91 17.53 18.20
CA ARG A 93 -0.90 18.00 16.81
C ARG A 93 -2.30 17.99 16.17
N GLN A 94 -3.13 17.01 16.52
CA GLN A 94 -4.53 16.99 16.08
C GLN A 94 -5.36 18.11 16.76
N GLU A 95 -5.14 18.36 18.05
CA GLU A 95 -5.75 19.48 18.79
C GLU A 95 -5.38 20.82 18.15
N PHE A 96 -4.08 21.06 17.88
CA PHE A 96 -3.62 22.29 17.24
C PHE A 96 -4.21 22.51 15.85
N LEU A 97 -4.34 21.45 15.05
CA LEU A 97 -5.01 21.54 13.74
C LEU A 97 -6.48 21.93 13.93
N LEU A 98 -7.20 21.27 14.84
CA LEU A 98 -8.60 21.58 15.13
C LEU A 98 -8.77 23.04 15.59
N ASP A 99 -7.94 23.50 16.52
CA ASP A 99 -7.99 24.88 17.02
C ASP A 99 -7.71 25.90 15.92
N SER A 100 -6.74 25.61 15.04
CA SER A 100 -6.42 26.46 13.88
C SER A 100 -7.61 26.56 12.92
N LEU A 101 -8.26 25.42 12.64
CA LEU A 101 -9.43 25.33 11.77
C LEU A 101 -10.66 26.03 12.36
N LYS A 102 -10.90 25.89 13.67
CA LYS A 102 -11.97 26.60 14.39
C LYS A 102 -11.73 28.10 14.43
N THR A 103 -10.49 28.52 14.64
CA THR A 103 -10.10 29.94 14.71
C THR A 103 -10.26 30.62 13.35
N ASN A 104 -9.89 29.94 12.27
CA ASN A 104 -10.01 30.44 10.91
C ASN A 104 -10.76 29.45 10.02
N ALA A 105 -12.09 29.51 10.06
CA ALA A 105 -12.97 28.64 9.27
C ALA A 105 -12.74 28.73 7.75
N ALA A 106 -12.10 29.80 7.24
CA ALA A 106 -11.75 29.89 5.82
C ALA A 106 -10.72 28.82 5.41
N LEU A 107 -9.88 28.36 6.34
CA LEU A 107 -8.91 27.28 6.09
C LEU A 107 -9.61 25.96 5.75
N GLY A 108 -10.78 25.69 6.35
CA GLY A 108 -11.57 24.49 6.04
C GLY A 108 -11.95 24.40 4.57
N LYS A 109 -12.14 25.54 3.89
CA LYS A 109 -12.45 25.59 2.45
C LYS A 109 -11.25 25.26 1.56
N LEU A 110 -10.03 25.28 2.09
CA LEU A 110 -8.83 24.94 1.32
C LEU A 110 -8.62 23.42 1.25
N ILE A 111 -9.20 22.66 2.20
CA ILE A 111 -9.05 21.21 2.30
C ILE A 111 -9.76 20.52 1.12
N LYS A 112 -9.00 19.72 0.37
CA LYS A 112 -9.47 18.97 -0.82
C LYS A 112 -9.32 17.46 -0.63
N ASP A 113 -8.22 16.99 -0.05
CA ASP A 113 -7.97 15.56 0.15
C ASP A 113 -7.65 15.26 1.61
N VAL A 114 -8.31 14.24 2.16
CA VAL A 114 -8.08 13.76 3.53
C VAL A 114 -7.92 12.25 3.56
N VAL A 115 -6.80 11.78 4.12
CA VAL A 115 -6.54 10.36 4.37
C VAL A 115 -6.23 10.14 5.84
N ILE A 116 -6.92 9.18 6.44
CA ILE A 116 -6.82 8.88 7.87
C ILE A 116 -6.39 7.43 8.03
N PHE A 117 -5.20 7.20 8.59
CA PHE A 117 -4.78 5.88 9.07
C PHE A 117 -5.32 5.70 10.47
N SER A 118 -6.43 4.98 10.59
CA SER A 118 -7.18 4.86 11.83
C SER A 118 -6.35 4.17 12.92
N ASN A 119 -6.41 4.76 14.11
CA ASN A 119 -5.82 4.25 15.35
C ASN A 119 -6.68 4.72 16.52
N GLU A 120 -6.61 4.02 17.65
CA GLU A 120 -7.29 4.36 18.91
C GLU A 120 -7.08 5.82 19.37
N ASN A 121 -5.98 6.46 18.97
CA ASN A 121 -5.62 7.84 19.32
C ASN A 121 -6.03 8.87 18.27
N THR A 122 -6.80 8.48 17.25
CA THR A 122 -7.33 9.40 16.23
C THR A 122 -8.49 10.20 16.80
N MET A 123 -8.41 11.52 16.71
CA MET A 123 -9.36 12.43 17.35
C MET A 123 -10.65 12.57 16.53
N LEU A 124 -11.73 11.94 17.02
CA LEU A 124 -13.04 11.98 16.37
C LEU A 124 -13.55 13.41 16.15
N GLU A 125 -13.33 14.31 17.11
CA GLU A 125 -13.81 15.70 17.02
C GLU A 125 -13.22 16.45 15.81
N LEU A 126 -11.92 16.29 15.54
CA LEU A 126 -11.27 16.88 14.36
C LEU A 126 -11.89 16.33 13.08
N VAL A 127 -12.09 15.02 13.03
CA VAL A 127 -12.64 14.36 11.85
C VAL A 127 -14.09 14.81 11.60
N GLN A 128 -14.90 14.94 12.63
CA GLN A 128 -16.26 15.47 12.50
C GLN A 128 -16.26 16.93 12.04
N TRP A 129 -15.38 17.76 12.60
CA TRP A 129 -15.24 19.14 12.15
C TRP A 129 -14.91 19.22 10.65
N ILE A 130 -13.97 18.40 10.17
CA ILE A 130 -13.59 18.33 8.75
C ILE A 130 -14.80 17.94 7.91
N LYS A 131 -15.52 16.87 8.27
CA LYS A 131 -16.72 16.44 7.52
C LYS A 131 -17.75 17.56 7.40
N GLU A 132 -17.95 18.32 8.48
CA GLU A 132 -18.95 19.39 8.57
C GLU A 132 -18.57 20.66 7.80
N ASN A 133 -17.29 21.02 7.79
CA ASN A 133 -16.85 22.36 7.38
C ASN A 133 -15.98 22.37 6.11
N ALA A 134 -15.37 21.24 5.71
CA ALA A 134 -14.55 21.14 4.50
C ALA A 134 -15.41 20.88 3.24
N LEU A 135 -16.18 21.88 2.80
CA LEU A 135 -17.14 21.73 1.69
C LEU A 135 -16.49 21.51 0.31
N ASN A 136 -15.19 21.80 0.17
CA ASN A 136 -14.42 21.63 -1.08
C ASN A 136 -13.69 20.27 -1.16
N LEU A 137 -14.03 19.35 -0.27
CA LEU A 137 -13.45 18.02 -0.23
C LEU A 137 -13.73 17.25 -1.54
N GLU A 138 -12.67 16.85 -2.21
CA GLU A 138 -12.67 16.03 -3.42
C GLU A 138 -12.41 14.54 -3.09
N SER A 139 -11.66 14.26 -2.03
CA SER A 139 -11.40 12.90 -1.55
C SER A 139 -11.38 12.79 -0.03
N PHE A 140 -12.02 11.74 0.49
CA PHE A 140 -11.97 11.38 1.90
C PHE A 140 -11.88 9.85 2.06
N LYS A 141 -10.85 9.39 2.76
CA LYS A 141 -10.60 7.95 2.97
C LYS A 141 -10.15 7.66 4.40
N VAL A 142 -10.68 6.56 4.96
CA VAL A 142 -10.29 6.05 6.28
C VAL A 142 -9.77 4.63 6.12
N ILE A 143 -8.49 4.44 6.41
CA ILE A 143 -7.81 3.14 6.37
C ILE A 143 -7.95 2.50 7.75
N GLY A 144 -8.44 1.26 7.80
CA GLY A 144 -8.72 0.52 9.04
C GLY A 144 -10.18 0.58 9.50
N ASP A 145 -10.41 0.12 10.72
CA ASP A 145 -11.70 -0.48 11.11
C ASP A 145 -12.67 0.49 11.81
N SER A 146 -12.24 1.75 12.05
CA SER A 146 -13.05 2.70 12.83
C SER A 146 -14.21 3.29 12.01
N GLN A 147 -15.40 2.71 12.17
CA GLN A 147 -16.63 3.16 11.52
C GLN A 147 -16.98 4.63 11.86
N ALA A 148 -16.74 5.08 13.09
CA ALA A 148 -17.07 6.44 13.55
C ALA A 148 -16.35 7.54 12.76
N LEU A 149 -15.18 7.23 12.18
CA LEU A 149 -14.40 8.18 11.39
C LEU A 149 -14.90 8.30 9.95
N ARG A 150 -15.74 7.38 9.48
CA ARG A 150 -16.13 7.29 8.07
C ARG A 150 -17.31 8.20 7.72
N LEU A 151 -17.48 8.51 6.43
CA LEU A 151 -18.61 9.31 5.96
C LEU A 151 -19.91 8.53 6.11
N GLY A 152 -20.98 9.23 6.50
CA GLY A 152 -22.35 8.72 6.47
C GLY A 152 -23.22 9.45 5.45
N ALA A 153 -24.48 9.01 5.32
CA ALA A 153 -25.46 9.55 4.37
C ALA A 153 -25.59 11.09 4.40
N THR A 154 -25.60 11.69 5.59
CA THR A 154 -25.69 13.15 5.77
C THR A 154 -24.45 13.87 5.24
N ASP A 155 -23.27 13.25 5.35
CA ASP A 155 -22.02 13.81 4.86
C ASP A 155 -21.99 13.78 3.33
N PHE A 156 -22.37 12.66 2.71
CA PHE A 156 -22.49 12.55 1.25
C PHE A 156 -23.46 13.56 0.66
N ALA A 157 -24.59 13.79 1.33
CA ALA A 157 -25.55 14.79 0.91
C ALA A 157 -24.98 16.21 0.97
N ARG A 158 -24.05 16.51 1.89
CA ARG A 158 -23.43 17.83 2.07
C ARG A 158 -22.22 18.05 1.15
N LEU A 159 -21.37 17.05 0.98
CA LEU A 159 -20.07 17.14 0.29
C LEU A 159 -20.23 17.02 -1.23
N LYS A 160 -20.71 18.08 -1.89
CA LYS A 160 -21.06 18.06 -3.33
C LYS A 160 -19.87 17.93 -4.28
N ASN A 161 -18.66 18.29 -3.84
CA ASN A 161 -17.45 18.27 -4.66
C ASN A 161 -16.69 16.93 -4.61
N LEU A 162 -17.19 15.96 -3.85
CA LEU A 162 -16.54 14.68 -3.66
C LEU A 162 -16.47 13.94 -5.01
N LYS A 163 -15.26 13.51 -5.38
CA LYS A 163 -14.96 12.72 -6.58
C LYS A 163 -14.56 11.29 -6.23
N LYS A 164 -13.96 11.10 -5.04
CA LYS A 164 -13.50 9.79 -4.55
C LYS A 164 -13.94 9.56 -3.12
N CYS A 165 -14.53 8.41 -2.84
CA CYS A 165 -14.96 8.09 -1.49
C CYS A 165 -14.91 6.60 -1.17
N GLN A 166 -15.04 6.31 0.12
CA GLN A 166 -15.28 4.97 0.63
C GLN A 166 -16.73 4.85 1.05
N ILE A 167 -17.43 3.84 0.54
CA ILE A 167 -18.79 3.51 0.97
C ILE A 167 -18.75 2.45 2.07
N ASN A 168 -19.59 2.64 3.08
CA ASN A 168 -19.69 1.78 4.26
C ASN A 168 -21.13 1.37 4.52
N HIS A 169 -22.02 1.74 3.61
CA HIS A 169 -23.39 1.29 3.46
C HIS A 169 -23.75 1.12 1.98
N LEU A 170 -24.51 0.09 1.59
CA LEU A 170 -25.00 0.02 0.19
C LEU A 170 -25.92 1.21 -0.12
N THR A 171 -26.69 1.66 0.87
CA THR A 171 -27.51 2.88 0.75
C THR A 171 -26.70 4.16 0.56
N ASP A 172 -25.41 4.19 0.91
CA ASP A 172 -24.55 5.36 0.69
C ASP A 172 -24.53 5.74 -0.78
N ILE A 173 -24.60 4.76 -1.69
CA ILE A 173 -24.60 4.97 -3.14
C ILE A 173 -25.73 5.94 -3.55
N SER A 174 -26.91 5.80 -2.95
CA SER A 174 -28.04 6.70 -3.21
C SER A 174 -27.83 8.12 -2.68
N HIS A 175 -26.96 8.31 -1.70
CA HIS A 175 -26.66 9.61 -1.08
C HIS A 175 -25.42 10.29 -1.67
N MET A 176 -24.55 9.55 -2.36
CA MET A 176 -23.36 10.08 -3.04
C MET A 176 -23.70 11.21 -4.02
N PRO A 177 -22.82 12.22 -4.18
CA PRO A 177 -22.99 13.24 -5.20
C PRO A 177 -22.77 12.66 -6.61
N ASN A 178 -23.37 13.28 -7.62
CA ASN A 178 -23.31 12.81 -9.01
C ASN A 178 -21.90 12.92 -9.65
N GLY A 179 -20.99 13.68 -9.04
CA GLY A 179 -19.61 13.87 -9.53
C GLY A 179 -18.62 12.77 -9.10
N ILE A 180 -19.07 11.72 -8.43
CA ILE A 180 -18.21 10.61 -8.01
C ILE A 180 -17.72 9.83 -9.23
N THR A 181 -16.41 9.61 -9.25
CA THR A 181 -15.71 8.84 -10.30
C THR A 181 -14.99 7.61 -9.74
N SER A 182 -14.83 7.52 -8.41
CA SER A 182 -14.09 6.44 -7.76
C SER A 182 -14.74 6.07 -6.43
N ILE A 183 -15.00 4.78 -6.24
CA ILE A 183 -15.49 4.23 -4.97
C ILE A 183 -14.58 3.13 -4.46
N SER A 184 -14.45 3.06 -3.14
CA SER A 184 -13.87 1.92 -2.42
C SER A 184 -14.90 1.32 -1.47
N ILE A 185 -14.97 -0.01 -1.44
CA ILE A 185 -15.93 -0.78 -0.63
C ILE A 185 -15.31 -1.02 0.74
N GLY A 186 -15.89 -0.49 1.82
CA GLY A 186 -15.23 -0.38 3.12
C GLY A 186 -15.70 -1.30 4.26
N PHE A 187 -16.59 -2.26 4.02
CA PHE A 187 -17.38 -2.87 5.10
C PHE A 187 -16.57 -3.84 5.98
N MET A 188 -17.00 -4.05 7.23
CA MET A 188 -16.33 -4.93 8.21
C MET A 188 -17.27 -5.61 9.22
N GLU A 189 -18.59 -5.41 9.11
CA GLU A 189 -19.61 -6.17 9.83
C GLU A 189 -20.72 -6.54 8.85
N SER A 190 -21.22 -7.77 8.93
CA SER A 190 -22.18 -8.33 7.97
C SER A 190 -23.58 -7.77 8.16
N PHE A 191 -24.22 -7.43 7.05
CA PHE A 191 -25.64 -7.10 6.98
C PHE A 191 -26.49 -8.31 7.36
N LYS A 192 -27.10 -8.29 8.55
CA LYS A 192 -28.19 -9.22 8.89
C LYS A 192 -29.58 -8.66 8.63
N ASP A 193 -29.77 -7.36 8.41
CA ASP A 193 -31.11 -6.76 8.41
C ASP A 193 -31.32 -5.67 7.34
N GLU A 194 -30.90 -5.90 6.10
CA GLU A 194 -31.21 -4.98 4.98
C GLU A 194 -32.09 -5.57 3.90
N GLU A 195 -33.29 -5.96 4.33
CA GLU A 195 -34.45 -6.10 3.43
C GLU A 195 -35.02 -4.73 2.97
N ASN A 196 -34.38 -3.60 3.27
CA ASN A 196 -34.92 -2.29 2.93
C ASN A 196 -34.44 -1.81 1.55
N HIS A 197 -35.28 -2.07 0.56
CA HIS A 197 -35.31 -1.49 -0.78
C HIS A 197 -34.61 -0.12 -0.89
N MET A 198 -33.47 -0.10 -1.60
CA MET A 198 -32.88 1.13 -2.13
C MET A 198 -33.97 1.97 -2.80
N ARG A 199 -34.27 3.14 -2.23
CA ARG A 199 -35.42 3.98 -2.64
C ARG A 199 -35.32 4.52 -4.08
N ASN A 200 -34.16 4.40 -4.73
CA ASN A 200 -33.96 4.82 -6.11
C ASN A 200 -32.86 4.00 -6.81
N LYS A 201 -33.21 2.81 -7.30
CA LYS A 201 -32.27 1.93 -8.05
C LYS A 201 -31.70 2.60 -9.30
N GLN A 202 -32.52 3.38 -10.01
CA GLN A 202 -32.12 4.07 -11.24
C GLN A 202 -30.99 5.08 -10.99
N ASP A 203 -31.10 5.88 -9.93
CA ASP A 203 -30.03 6.81 -9.52
C ASP A 203 -28.72 6.07 -9.17
N CYS A 204 -28.82 4.91 -8.54
CA CYS A 204 -27.65 4.09 -8.22
C CYS A 204 -26.98 3.55 -9.50
N ILE A 205 -27.77 3.11 -10.48
CA ILE A 205 -27.29 2.67 -11.79
C ILE A 205 -26.55 3.79 -12.50
N GLU A 206 -27.12 5.00 -12.55
CA GLU A 206 -26.51 6.16 -13.20
C GLU A 206 -25.17 6.52 -12.56
N LYS A 207 -25.09 6.47 -11.22
CA LYS A 207 -23.84 6.67 -10.49
C LYS A 207 -22.80 5.60 -10.78
N LEU A 208 -23.19 4.32 -10.78
CA LEU A 208 -22.28 3.21 -11.10
C LEU A 208 -21.72 3.32 -12.53
N LEU A 209 -22.56 3.72 -13.49
CA LEU A 209 -22.16 3.93 -14.88
C LEU A 209 -21.19 5.10 -15.08
N ALA A 210 -21.20 6.07 -14.17
CA ALA A 210 -20.31 7.23 -14.19
C ALA A 210 -18.93 6.95 -13.58
N LEU A 211 -18.73 5.79 -12.94
CA LEU A 211 -17.47 5.45 -12.29
C LEU A 211 -16.36 5.16 -13.31
N ASP A 212 -15.18 5.68 -13.02
CA ASP A 212 -13.92 5.30 -13.63
C ASP A 212 -13.20 4.21 -12.79
N GLU A 213 -13.53 4.10 -11.50
CA GLU A 213 -12.83 3.22 -10.56
C GLU A 213 -13.75 2.55 -9.54
N ILE A 214 -13.54 1.25 -9.34
CA ILE A 214 -14.12 0.47 -8.24
C ILE A 214 -13.01 -0.30 -7.54
N GLN A 215 -12.89 -0.10 -6.23
CA GLN A 215 -12.02 -0.91 -5.37
C GLN A 215 -12.86 -1.81 -4.48
N LEU A 216 -12.88 -3.12 -4.76
CA LEU A 216 -13.45 -4.10 -3.84
C LEU A 216 -12.59 -4.19 -2.56
N SER A 217 -13.25 -4.54 -1.46
CA SER A 217 -12.59 -4.67 -0.16
C SER A 217 -11.60 -5.82 -0.16
N SER A 218 -10.50 -5.66 0.58
CA SER A 218 -9.61 -6.77 0.90
C SER A 218 -10.28 -7.80 1.83
N ASP A 219 -11.34 -7.38 2.53
CA ASP A 219 -12.27 -8.25 3.24
C ASP A 219 -13.22 -8.96 2.26
N GLU A 220 -13.29 -10.29 2.39
CA GLU A 220 -14.01 -11.16 1.46
C GLU A 220 -15.53 -11.05 1.61
N VAL A 221 -15.99 -10.89 2.85
CA VAL A 221 -17.43 -10.80 3.16
C VAL A 221 -18.00 -9.53 2.55
N SER A 222 -17.32 -8.41 2.73
CA SER A 222 -17.72 -7.11 2.20
C SER A 222 -17.74 -7.06 0.68
N SER A 223 -16.75 -7.69 0.05
CA SER A 223 -16.72 -7.86 -1.41
C SER A 223 -17.86 -8.75 -1.90
N LEU A 224 -18.15 -9.84 -1.18
CA LEU A 224 -19.26 -10.73 -1.49
C LEU A 224 -20.61 -10.00 -1.40
N ASP A 225 -20.85 -9.21 -0.36
CA ASP A 225 -22.09 -8.48 -0.17
C ASP A 225 -22.33 -7.46 -1.28
N PHE A 226 -21.31 -6.67 -1.64
CA PHE A 226 -21.39 -5.73 -2.75
C PHE A 226 -21.67 -6.44 -4.08
N LEU A 227 -20.95 -7.53 -4.36
CA LEU A 227 -21.12 -8.26 -5.62
C LEU A 227 -22.48 -8.96 -5.70
N LYS A 228 -22.98 -9.50 -4.58
CA LYS A 228 -24.31 -10.09 -4.51
C LYS A 228 -25.37 -9.05 -4.82
N TRP A 229 -25.31 -7.88 -4.18
CA TRP A 229 -26.20 -6.76 -4.50
C TRP A 229 -26.10 -6.34 -5.97
N PHE A 230 -24.89 -6.15 -6.50
CA PHE A 230 -24.69 -5.76 -7.88
C PHE A 230 -25.28 -6.78 -8.86
N LEU A 231 -25.05 -8.07 -8.65
CA LEU A 231 -25.52 -9.13 -9.55
C LEU A 231 -27.02 -9.41 -9.40
N ASP A 232 -27.51 -9.50 -8.17
CA ASP A 232 -28.90 -9.90 -7.89
C ASP A 232 -29.89 -8.74 -8.05
N ASP A 233 -29.49 -7.49 -7.77
CA ASP A 233 -30.39 -6.33 -7.84
C ASP A 233 -30.17 -5.44 -9.06
N ILE A 234 -28.93 -5.20 -9.48
CA ILE A 234 -28.62 -4.25 -10.56
C ILE A 234 -28.58 -4.96 -11.92
N VAL A 235 -27.80 -6.03 -12.04
CA VAL A 235 -27.67 -6.79 -13.29
C VAL A 235 -28.96 -7.50 -13.66
N LEU A 236 -29.76 -7.95 -12.68
CA LEU A 236 -31.06 -8.55 -12.96
C LEU A 236 -31.99 -7.59 -13.73
N GLU A 237 -31.95 -6.30 -13.42
CA GLU A 237 -32.71 -5.25 -14.11
C GLU A 237 -32.06 -4.83 -15.44
N LEU A 238 -30.73 -4.86 -15.51
CA LEU A 238 -29.96 -4.49 -16.69
C LEU A 238 -28.93 -5.57 -17.09
N PRO A 239 -29.36 -6.71 -17.67
CA PRO A 239 -28.46 -7.83 -17.97
C PRO A 239 -27.32 -7.51 -18.95
N LYS A 240 -27.51 -6.44 -19.75
CA LYS A 240 -26.52 -5.97 -20.74
C LYS A 240 -25.62 -4.86 -20.20
N LEU A 241 -25.71 -4.53 -18.91
CA LEU A 241 -24.88 -3.52 -18.27
C LEU A 241 -23.40 -3.88 -18.41
N ARG A 242 -22.62 -2.90 -18.89
CA ARG A 242 -21.15 -2.97 -18.93
C ARG A 242 -20.55 -1.68 -18.41
N LEU A 243 -19.79 -1.80 -17.32
CA LEU A 243 -19.07 -0.70 -16.69
C LEU A 243 -17.78 -0.41 -17.46
N LYS A 244 -17.52 0.87 -17.75
CA LYS A 244 -16.32 1.34 -18.48
C LYS A 244 -15.23 1.81 -17.53
N LEU A 245 -14.82 0.91 -16.63
CA LEU A 245 -13.87 1.22 -15.56
C LEU A 245 -12.44 1.32 -16.12
N LYS A 246 -11.71 2.35 -15.71
CA LYS A 246 -10.27 2.52 -15.97
C LYS A 246 -9.42 1.83 -14.91
N ARG A 247 -9.91 1.69 -13.68
CA ARG A 247 -9.20 1.07 -12.55
C ARG A 247 -10.11 0.11 -11.78
N ILE A 248 -9.61 -1.09 -11.49
CA ILE A 248 -10.34 -2.10 -10.71
C ILE A 248 -9.40 -2.74 -9.70
N LYS A 249 -9.87 -2.92 -8.46
CA LYS A 249 -9.29 -3.84 -7.47
C LYS A 249 -10.28 -4.97 -7.18
N VAL A 250 -9.84 -6.22 -7.28
CA VAL A 250 -10.66 -7.42 -7.02
C VAL A 250 -9.92 -8.43 -6.15
N ILE A 251 -10.68 -9.30 -5.48
CA ILE A 251 -10.19 -10.40 -4.66
C ILE A 251 -10.60 -11.76 -5.25
N PHE A 252 -9.62 -12.56 -5.66
CA PHE A 252 -9.82 -13.92 -6.18
C PHE A 252 -9.07 -14.93 -5.31
N TYR A 253 -9.71 -15.41 -4.26
CA TYR A 253 -9.09 -16.31 -3.28
C TYR A 253 -9.86 -17.62 -3.10
N HIS A 254 -9.14 -18.75 -3.16
CA HIS A 254 -9.67 -20.07 -2.86
C HIS A 254 -9.24 -20.53 -1.47
N GLY A 255 -9.98 -20.10 -0.46
CA GLY A 255 -9.79 -20.56 0.91
C GLY A 255 -10.48 -21.89 1.23
N PHE A 256 -10.57 -22.15 2.53
CA PHE A 256 -11.22 -23.33 3.09
C PHE A 256 -12.73 -23.16 3.26
N ASP A 257 -13.22 -21.92 3.28
CA ASP A 257 -14.63 -21.63 3.52
C ASP A 257 -15.48 -21.74 2.24
N HIS A 258 -16.75 -22.13 2.41
CA HIS A 258 -17.66 -22.29 1.28
C HIS A 258 -17.95 -20.97 0.54
N TYR A 259 -17.97 -19.84 1.27
CA TYR A 259 -18.24 -18.53 0.65
C TYR A 259 -17.13 -18.11 -0.32
N ASN A 260 -15.89 -18.63 -0.18
CA ASN A 260 -14.80 -18.36 -1.11
C ASN A 260 -15.17 -18.78 -2.54
N ILE A 261 -15.84 -19.93 -2.70
CA ILE A 261 -16.27 -20.42 -4.02
C ILE A 261 -17.32 -19.49 -4.63
N SER A 262 -18.26 -19.00 -3.81
CA SER A 262 -19.27 -18.04 -4.25
C SER A 262 -18.64 -16.72 -4.67
N LEU A 263 -17.70 -16.20 -3.87
CA LEU A 263 -16.97 -14.98 -4.17
C LEU A 263 -16.20 -15.09 -5.50
N GLN A 264 -15.46 -16.17 -5.71
CA GLN A 264 -14.73 -16.40 -6.97
C GLN A 264 -15.65 -16.38 -8.19
N LYS A 265 -16.81 -17.06 -8.10
CA LYS A 265 -17.80 -17.06 -9.19
C LYS A 265 -18.33 -15.65 -9.46
N MET A 266 -18.70 -14.92 -8.41
CA MET A 266 -19.23 -13.57 -8.53
C MET A 266 -18.20 -12.58 -9.08
N VAL A 267 -16.94 -12.65 -8.62
CA VAL A 267 -15.83 -11.83 -9.15
C VAL A 267 -15.59 -12.12 -10.62
N THR A 268 -15.58 -13.40 -11.01
CA THR A 268 -15.44 -13.82 -12.41
C THR A 268 -16.60 -13.26 -13.25
N GLN A 269 -17.85 -13.39 -12.79
CA GLN A 269 -19.01 -12.85 -13.49
C GLN A 269 -18.95 -11.33 -13.62
N PHE A 270 -18.70 -10.62 -12.51
CA PHE A 270 -18.56 -9.17 -12.49
C PHE A 270 -17.50 -8.68 -13.47
N LEU A 271 -16.30 -9.27 -13.42
CA LEU A 271 -15.17 -8.81 -14.21
C LEU A 271 -15.32 -9.14 -15.71
N PHE A 272 -15.70 -10.37 -16.06
CA PHE A 272 -15.71 -10.80 -17.46
C PHE A 272 -17.03 -10.53 -18.19
N LEU A 273 -18.16 -10.43 -17.49
CA LEU A 273 -19.47 -10.22 -18.12
C LEU A 273 -19.95 -8.76 -18.03
N HIS A 274 -19.59 -8.06 -16.94
CA HIS A 274 -20.13 -6.75 -16.60
C HIS A 274 -19.11 -5.60 -16.60
N CYS A 275 -17.83 -5.87 -16.88
CA CYS A 275 -16.83 -4.84 -17.11
C CYS A 275 -16.34 -4.87 -18.57
N GLU A 276 -16.16 -3.69 -19.16
CA GLU A 276 -15.51 -3.54 -20.47
C GLU A 276 -13.99 -3.53 -20.27
N LEU A 277 -13.36 -4.71 -20.29
CA LEU A 277 -11.93 -4.87 -19.98
C LEU A 277 -10.99 -4.07 -20.90
N SER A 278 -11.42 -3.74 -22.12
CA SER A 278 -10.65 -2.88 -23.03
C SER A 278 -10.50 -1.45 -22.53
N CYS A 279 -11.35 -1.00 -21.60
CA CYS A 279 -11.21 0.32 -20.97
C CYS A 279 -10.19 0.32 -19.82
N LEU A 280 -9.80 -0.87 -19.33
CA LEU A 280 -9.01 -1.00 -18.11
C LEU A 280 -7.55 -0.62 -18.35
N THR A 281 -7.07 0.32 -17.55
CA THR A 281 -5.67 0.77 -17.57
C THR A 281 -4.90 0.37 -16.33
N SER A 282 -5.60 0.08 -15.21
CA SER A 282 -4.98 -0.39 -13.97
C SER A 282 -5.78 -1.52 -13.34
N LEU A 283 -5.12 -2.61 -12.99
CA LEU A 283 -5.73 -3.78 -12.36
C LEU A 283 -4.96 -4.16 -11.09
N GLU A 284 -5.65 -4.23 -9.97
CA GLU A 284 -5.13 -4.78 -8.71
C GLU A 284 -5.83 -6.11 -8.41
N LEU A 285 -5.04 -7.15 -8.19
CA LEU A 285 -5.50 -8.50 -7.90
C LEU A 285 -5.00 -8.92 -6.51
N ILE A 286 -5.92 -9.13 -5.57
CA ILE A 286 -5.63 -9.89 -4.36
C ILE A 286 -5.98 -11.34 -4.68
N MET A 287 -4.99 -12.23 -4.79
CA MET A 287 -5.26 -13.58 -5.28
C MET A 287 -4.41 -14.67 -4.61
N GLY A 288 -4.99 -15.87 -4.54
CA GLY A 288 -4.29 -17.07 -4.09
C GLY A 288 -5.23 -18.27 -3.96
N CYS A 289 -4.64 -19.44 -3.69
CA CYS A 289 -5.39 -20.68 -3.58
C CYS A 289 -4.71 -21.59 -2.57
N ASP A 290 -5.44 -21.97 -1.52
CA ASP A 290 -4.95 -22.84 -0.46
C ASP A 290 -5.29 -24.32 -0.68
N LYS A 291 -5.61 -24.70 -1.92
CA LYS A 291 -5.88 -26.09 -2.32
C LYS A 291 -4.83 -26.61 -3.31
N LEU A 292 -3.98 -27.51 -2.82
CA LEU A 292 -2.99 -28.22 -3.64
C LEU A 292 -3.64 -28.89 -4.86
N GLY A 293 -3.03 -28.71 -6.03
CA GLY A 293 -3.51 -29.27 -7.30
C GLY A 293 -4.76 -28.60 -7.88
N CYS A 294 -5.24 -27.51 -7.30
CA CYS A 294 -6.39 -26.77 -7.85
C CYS A 294 -5.97 -25.89 -9.03
N GLY A 295 -6.71 -25.98 -10.15
CA GLY A 295 -6.47 -25.17 -11.35
C GLY A 295 -7.16 -23.80 -11.37
N CYS A 296 -7.77 -23.35 -10.26
CA CYS A 296 -8.61 -22.14 -10.26
C CYS A 296 -7.84 -20.87 -10.63
N LEU A 297 -6.61 -20.71 -10.13
CA LEU A 297 -5.75 -19.58 -10.49
C LEU A 297 -5.41 -19.61 -11.97
N THR A 298 -5.05 -20.79 -12.50
CA THR A 298 -4.70 -20.96 -13.91
C THR A 298 -5.87 -20.60 -14.83
N SER A 299 -7.06 -21.11 -14.55
CA SER A 299 -8.26 -20.76 -15.32
C SER A 299 -8.57 -19.26 -15.25
N PHE A 300 -8.43 -18.65 -14.07
CA PHE A 300 -8.67 -17.23 -13.90
C PHE A 300 -7.68 -16.35 -14.68
N VAL A 301 -6.38 -16.64 -14.59
CA VAL A 301 -5.36 -15.86 -15.32
C VAL A 301 -5.41 -16.10 -16.83
N ASP A 302 -5.76 -17.30 -17.29
CA ASP A 302 -5.96 -17.56 -18.72
C ASP A 302 -7.15 -16.75 -19.26
N ASN A 303 -8.22 -16.63 -18.49
CA ASN A 303 -9.36 -15.82 -18.87
C ASN A 303 -9.01 -14.32 -18.89
N LEU A 304 -8.20 -13.84 -17.95
CA LEU A 304 -7.66 -12.47 -17.96
C LEU A 304 -6.74 -12.21 -19.17
N ALA A 305 -5.85 -13.16 -19.47
CA ALA A 305 -4.90 -13.04 -20.58
C ALA A 305 -5.57 -13.11 -21.96
N GLY A 306 -6.88 -13.37 -22.02
CA GLY A 306 -7.65 -13.25 -23.25
C GLY A 306 -7.85 -14.55 -24.02
N TYR A 307 -7.58 -15.72 -23.43
CA TYR A 307 -7.86 -17.00 -24.09
C TYR A 307 -9.37 -17.20 -24.38
N GLU A 308 -10.23 -16.72 -23.49
CA GLU A 308 -11.69 -16.74 -23.67
C GLU A 308 -12.27 -15.32 -23.90
N PHE A 309 -11.67 -14.30 -23.27
CA PHE A 309 -12.18 -12.93 -23.23
C PHE A 309 -11.09 -11.94 -23.66
N ASN A 310 -10.66 -11.97 -24.92
CA ASN A 310 -9.51 -11.22 -25.44
C ASN A 310 -9.69 -9.68 -25.44
N ASN A 311 -9.60 -9.03 -24.27
CA ASN A 311 -10.00 -7.63 -24.12
C ASN A 311 -9.09 -6.76 -23.22
N LEU A 312 -8.09 -7.28 -22.48
CA LEU A 312 -7.20 -6.46 -21.63
C LEU A 312 -6.05 -5.79 -22.43
N THR A 313 -6.39 -5.04 -23.48
CA THR A 313 -5.41 -4.48 -24.42
C THR A 313 -4.76 -3.18 -23.96
N ASN A 314 -5.33 -2.48 -22.98
CA ASN A 314 -4.88 -1.16 -22.55
C ASN A 314 -4.24 -1.12 -21.15
N LEU A 315 -3.89 -2.28 -20.59
CA LEU A 315 -3.38 -2.39 -19.22
C LEU A 315 -1.97 -1.77 -19.11
N LYS A 316 -1.85 -0.74 -18.27
CA LYS A 316 -0.58 -0.03 -17.99
C LYS A 316 -0.03 -0.30 -16.60
N ASN A 317 -0.91 -0.54 -15.63
CA ASN A 317 -0.53 -0.76 -14.24
C ASN A 317 -1.10 -2.07 -13.73
N LEU A 318 -0.26 -2.95 -13.21
CA LEU A 318 -0.66 -4.21 -12.61
C LEU A 318 -0.12 -4.29 -11.18
N ALA A 319 -0.99 -4.59 -10.23
CA ALA A 319 -0.63 -4.89 -8.85
C ALA A 319 -1.17 -6.26 -8.46
N ILE A 320 -0.34 -7.10 -7.87
CA ILE A 320 -0.71 -8.44 -7.41
C ILE A 320 -0.29 -8.58 -5.95
N VAL A 321 -1.25 -8.96 -5.11
CA VAL A 321 -1.05 -9.23 -3.69
C VAL A 321 -1.41 -10.69 -3.43
N GLU A 322 -0.45 -11.46 -2.94
CA GLU A 322 -0.66 -12.85 -2.52
C GLU A 322 -1.64 -12.90 -1.35
N LYS A 323 -2.59 -13.82 -1.43
CA LYS A 323 -3.44 -14.22 -0.31
C LYS A 323 -3.35 -15.73 -0.11
N THR A 324 -2.58 -16.15 0.88
CA THR A 324 -2.45 -17.56 1.28
C THR A 324 -2.29 -17.65 2.80
N VAL A 325 -2.83 -18.71 3.38
CA VAL A 325 -2.61 -19.05 4.80
C VAL A 325 -1.49 -20.10 4.95
N ASN A 326 -1.14 -20.80 3.86
CA ASN A 326 -0.15 -21.87 3.88
C ASN A 326 1.29 -21.33 3.91
N ARG A 327 2.14 -22.01 4.68
CA ARG A 327 3.58 -21.71 4.78
C ARG A 327 4.43 -22.74 4.04
N ASP A 328 3.99 -23.16 2.84
CA ASP A 328 4.72 -24.12 2.01
C ASP A 328 5.05 -23.48 0.66
N HIS A 329 6.30 -23.65 0.25
CA HIS A 329 6.83 -23.18 -1.02
C HIS A 329 5.93 -23.50 -2.22
N ASN A 330 5.29 -24.67 -2.23
CA ASN A 330 4.46 -25.10 -3.36
C ASN A 330 3.31 -24.12 -3.66
N PHE A 331 2.75 -23.46 -2.65
CA PHE A 331 1.67 -22.48 -2.84
C PHE A 331 2.19 -21.17 -3.43
N SER A 332 3.29 -20.65 -2.89
CA SER A 332 3.93 -19.44 -3.41
C SER A 332 4.49 -19.65 -4.82
N GLU A 333 5.06 -20.83 -5.11
CA GLU A 333 5.51 -21.18 -6.46
C GLU A 333 4.33 -21.29 -7.42
N ASN A 334 3.23 -21.92 -7.02
CA ASN A 334 2.04 -21.99 -7.85
C ASN A 334 1.51 -20.58 -8.18
N LEU A 335 1.52 -19.65 -7.22
CA LEU A 335 1.18 -18.26 -7.48
C LEU A 335 2.15 -17.64 -8.49
N ASP A 336 3.46 -17.75 -8.27
CA ASP A 336 4.47 -17.18 -9.18
C ASP A 336 4.35 -17.69 -10.61
N VAL A 337 4.07 -18.99 -10.78
CA VAL A 337 3.81 -19.59 -12.10
C VAL A 337 2.61 -18.92 -12.77
N ASN A 338 1.53 -18.68 -12.04
CA ASN A 338 0.34 -18.01 -12.58
C ASN A 338 0.55 -16.52 -12.84
N ILE A 339 1.34 -15.82 -12.01
CA ILE A 339 1.76 -14.43 -12.26
C ILE A 339 2.57 -14.36 -13.55
N CYS A 340 3.58 -15.21 -13.69
CA CYS A 340 4.45 -15.24 -14.85
C CYS A 340 3.70 -15.64 -16.13
N ARG A 341 2.73 -16.57 -16.01
CA ARG A 341 1.81 -16.93 -17.08
C ARG A 341 0.95 -15.76 -17.51
N LEU A 342 0.36 -15.03 -16.56
CA LEU A 342 -0.41 -13.81 -16.83
C LEU A 342 0.47 -12.77 -17.55
N LEU A 343 1.62 -12.43 -16.99
CA LEU A 343 2.55 -11.45 -17.55
C LEU A 343 3.04 -11.81 -18.95
N THR A 344 3.19 -13.10 -19.28
CA THR A 344 3.64 -13.53 -20.61
C THR A 344 2.52 -13.49 -21.64
N ASN A 345 1.28 -13.73 -21.22
CA ASN A 345 0.15 -13.90 -22.12
C ASN A 345 -0.76 -12.67 -22.21
N LEU A 346 -0.55 -11.65 -21.38
CA LEU A 346 -1.28 -10.38 -21.49
C LEU A 346 -1.04 -9.73 -22.87
N PRO A 347 -2.08 -9.25 -23.55
CA PRO A 347 -1.94 -8.57 -24.84
C PRO A 347 -1.02 -7.34 -24.73
N ASP A 348 -0.07 -7.22 -25.66
CA ASP A 348 0.82 -6.07 -25.80
C ASP A 348 1.57 -5.68 -24.50
N VAL A 349 1.76 -6.63 -23.59
CA VAL A 349 2.32 -6.41 -22.24
C VAL A 349 3.69 -5.74 -22.26
N GLY A 350 4.54 -6.09 -23.23
CA GLY A 350 5.86 -5.49 -23.40
C GLY A 350 5.83 -4.03 -23.84
N GLU A 351 4.75 -3.59 -24.50
CA GLU A 351 4.56 -2.24 -25.02
C GLU A 351 3.74 -1.36 -24.05
N ASN A 352 2.84 -1.97 -23.28
CA ASN A 352 1.87 -1.24 -22.48
C ASN A 352 2.17 -1.19 -20.98
N LEU A 353 2.69 -2.26 -20.39
CA LEU A 353 2.85 -2.34 -18.94
C LEU A 353 3.99 -1.43 -18.46
N GLN A 354 3.66 -0.41 -17.66
CA GLN A 354 4.57 0.61 -17.14
C GLN A 354 4.80 0.51 -15.63
N TYR A 355 3.85 -0.07 -14.90
CA TYR A 355 3.94 -0.27 -13.45
C TYR A 355 3.60 -1.72 -13.09
N LEU A 356 4.46 -2.35 -12.29
CA LEU A 356 4.25 -3.68 -11.74
C LEU A 356 4.53 -3.67 -10.23
N SER A 357 3.54 -4.03 -9.43
CA SER A 357 3.73 -4.36 -8.01
C SER A 357 3.42 -5.83 -7.78
N ILE A 358 4.33 -6.57 -7.13
CA ILE A 358 4.09 -7.94 -6.68
C ILE A 358 4.45 -8.03 -5.20
N ARG A 359 3.44 -8.27 -4.37
CA ARG A 359 3.58 -8.51 -2.93
C ARG A 359 3.26 -9.95 -2.61
N HIS A 360 4.24 -10.66 -2.11
CA HIS A 360 4.08 -11.96 -1.47
C HIS A 360 3.74 -11.79 0.02
N THR A 361 3.21 -12.85 0.62
CA THR A 361 2.95 -12.93 2.07
C THR A 361 3.76 -14.06 2.71
N PRO A 362 5.12 -13.98 2.66
CA PRO A 362 5.96 -15.00 3.27
C PRO A 362 5.84 -14.99 4.81
N PRO A 363 6.22 -16.08 5.48
CA PRO A 363 6.25 -16.15 6.94
C PRO A 363 7.11 -15.03 7.55
N LEU A 364 6.62 -14.40 8.62
CA LEU A 364 7.34 -13.32 9.34
C LEU A 364 8.66 -13.81 9.96
N ASP A 365 8.75 -15.09 10.31
CA ASP A 365 9.92 -15.74 10.89
C ASP A 365 10.89 -16.30 9.82
N GLY A 366 10.59 -16.12 8.53
CA GLY A 366 11.35 -16.70 7.42
C GLY A 366 11.23 -18.23 7.31
N VAL A 367 10.47 -18.91 8.17
CA VAL A 367 10.40 -20.37 8.18
C VAL A 367 9.35 -20.87 7.19
N LEU A 368 9.82 -21.32 6.02
CA LEU A 368 8.99 -21.86 4.95
C LEU A 368 9.17 -23.38 4.82
N ILE A 369 8.07 -24.13 4.79
CA ILE A 369 8.09 -25.56 4.47
C ILE A 369 8.56 -25.72 3.02
N ASN A 370 9.49 -26.65 2.79
CA ASN A 370 10.16 -26.85 1.50
C ASN A 370 10.97 -25.62 1.02
N GLY A 371 11.49 -24.80 1.93
CA GLY A 371 12.38 -23.66 1.66
C GLY A 371 13.80 -24.04 1.22
N PHE A 372 13.95 -24.99 0.29
CA PHE A 372 15.25 -25.45 -0.19
C PHE A 372 15.84 -24.53 -1.26
N GLU A 373 17.16 -24.53 -1.42
CA GLU A 373 17.85 -23.69 -2.42
C GLU A 373 17.39 -23.98 -3.86
N GLY A 374 17.16 -25.25 -4.22
CA GLY A 374 16.67 -25.61 -5.56
C GLY A 374 15.31 -24.96 -5.89
N ASN A 375 14.48 -24.75 -4.87
CA ASN A 375 13.18 -24.10 -4.99
C ASN A 375 13.31 -22.57 -5.17
N TYR A 376 14.30 -21.93 -4.52
CA TYR A 376 14.66 -20.55 -4.81
C TYR A 376 15.14 -20.38 -6.26
N ILE A 377 16.07 -21.24 -6.71
CA ILE A 377 16.62 -21.18 -8.08
C ILE A 377 15.50 -21.32 -9.11
N ARG A 378 14.52 -22.21 -8.90
CA ARG A 378 13.35 -22.35 -9.79
C ARG A 378 12.54 -21.06 -9.91
N ARG A 379 12.23 -20.41 -8.78
CA ARG A 379 11.52 -19.11 -8.76
C ARG A 379 12.34 -18.01 -9.44
N ARG A 380 13.63 -17.91 -9.13
CA ARG A 380 14.54 -16.94 -9.77
C ARG A 380 14.53 -17.10 -11.28
N ASN A 381 14.72 -18.33 -11.76
CA ASN A 381 14.74 -18.65 -13.19
C ASN A 381 13.40 -18.35 -13.89
N LEU A 382 12.29 -18.38 -13.17
CA LEU A 382 10.97 -18.03 -13.69
C LEU A 382 10.91 -16.52 -13.99
N TYR A 383 11.24 -15.69 -13.01
CA TYR A 383 11.24 -14.23 -13.17
C TYR A 383 12.33 -13.74 -14.13
N GLU A 384 13.49 -14.37 -14.14
CA GLU A 384 14.59 -14.06 -15.07
C GLU A 384 14.16 -14.21 -16.55
N LYS A 385 13.23 -15.12 -16.84
CA LYS A 385 12.68 -15.30 -18.19
C LYS A 385 11.59 -14.28 -18.53
N VAL A 386 10.76 -13.90 -17.56
CA VAL A 386 9.58 -13.05 -17.80
C VAL A 386 9.92 -11.57 -17.75
N LEU A 387 10.71 -11.11 -16.78
CA LEU A 387 11.01 -9.68 -16.63
C LEU A 387 11.53 -9.01 -17.91
N PRO A 388 12.46 -9.61 -18.69
CA PRO A 388 12.97 -9.00 -19.92
C PRO A 388 11.91 -8.75 -21.01
N THR A 389 10.73 -9.40 -20.93
CA THR A 389 9.64 -9.17 -21.89
C THR A 389 8.89 -7.86 -21.62
N LEU A 390 8.98 -7.31 -20.41
CA LEU A 390 8.27 -6.12 -19.94
C LEU A 390 9.00 -4.82 -20.33
N ARG A 391 9.28 -4.64 -21.63
CA ARG A 391 10.19 -3.59 -22.13
C ARG A 391 9.78 -2.16 -21.77
N SER A 392 8.50 -1.90 -21.57
CA SER A 392 7.95 -0.57 -21.24
C SER A 392 7.85 -0.31 -19.74
N LEU A 393 8.27 -1.25 -18.90
CA LEU A 393 8.19 -1.14 -17.45
C LEU A 393 9.07 0.00 -16.94
N LYS A 394 8.48 0.93 -16.19
CA LYS A 394 9.13 2.10 -15.57
C LYS A 394 9.26 1.97 -14.06
N VAL A 395 8.31 1.29 -13.42
CA VAL A 395 8.29 1.11 -11.97
C VAL A 395 8.06 -0.36 -11.64
N LEU A 396 8.98 -0.94 -10.86
CA LEU A 396 8.86 -2.27 -10.29
C LEU A 396 8.86 -2.18 -8.77
N ILE A 397 7.83 -2.72 -8.12
CA ILE A 397 7.73 -2.74 -6.67
C ILE A 397 7.54 -4.18 -6.19
N SER A 398 8.37 -4.58 -5.23
CA SER A 398 8.19 -5.82 -4.49
C SER A 398 8.43 -5.57 -3.00
N PRO A 399 7.39 -5.21 -2.24
CA PRO A 399 7.52 -4.84 -0.83
C PRO A 399 8.03 -6.00 0.04
N SER A 400 7.74 -7.24 -0.34
CA SER A 400 8.12 -8.45 0.40
C SER A 400 9.38 -9.12 -0.17
N PHE A 401 10.16 -8.46 -1.04
CA PHE A 401 11.26 -9.10 -1.76
C PHE A 401 12.29 -9.73 -0.82
N MET A 402 12.87 -8.96 0.10
CA MET A 402 13.86 -9.47 1.06
C MET A 402 13.26 -10.52 2.00
N GLN A 403 11.98 -10.38 2.35
CA GLN A 403 11.28 -11.36 3.18
C GLN A 403 11.08 -12.69 2.46
N THR A 404 10.87 -12.63 1.14
CA THR A 404 10.80 -13.82 0.29
C THR A 404 12.17 -14.48 0.16
N CYS A 405 13.22 -13.69 0.00
CA CYS A 405 14.61 -14.15 0.03
C CYS A 405 14.97 -14.81 1.36
N SER A 406 14.45 -14.29 2.49
CA SER A 406 14.72 -14.86 3.81
C SER A 406 14.13 -16.24 4.06
N CYS A 407 13.26 -16.73 3.18
CA CYS A 407 12.78 -18.11 3.25
C CYS A 407 13.83 -19.15 2.81
N TYR A 408 15.02 -18.70 2.38
CA TYR A 408 16.09 -19.54 1.85
C TYR A 408 17.40 -19.25 2.58
N GLU A 409 17.88 -20.24 3.33
CA GLU A 409 19.00 -20.09 4.25
C GLU A 409 20.30 -19.73 3.55
N VAL A 410 20.65 -20.42 2.47
CA VAL A 410 21.91 -20.18 1.74
C VAL A 410 22.03 -18.71 1.34
N LEU A 411 20.95 -18.11 0.85
CA LEU A 411 20.93 -16.72 0.40
C LEU A 411 21.13 -15.71 1.54
N THR A 412 20.46 -15.92 2.67
CA THR A 412 20.56 -15.01 3.82
C THR A 412 21.86 -15.16 4.60
N SER A 413 22.37 -16.39 4.65
CA SER A 413 23.70 -16.72 5.13
C SER A 413 24.79 -16.07 4.27
N ASP A 414 24.64 -16.11 2.95
CA ASP A 414 25.57 -15.45 2.02
C ASP A 414 25.56 -13.92 2.21
N LEU A 415 24.40 -13.30 2.40
CA LEU A 415 24.32 -11.88 2.76
C LEU A 415 25.08 -11.57 4.06
N LEU A 416 24.92 -12.40 5.10
CA LEU A 416 25.52 -12.15 6.41
C LEU A 416 27.04 -12.30 6.39
N TRP A 417 27.55 -13.34 5.75
CA TRP A 417 28.97 -13.72 5.83
C TRP A 417 29.80 -13.37 4.59
N ASN A 418 29.17 -13.24 3.42
CA ASN A 418 29.83 -12.92 2.14
C ASN A 418 29.15 -11.75 1.41
N GLY A 419 28.40 -10.91 2.13
CA GLY A 419 27.65 -9.80 1.54
C GLY A 419 28.56 -8.64 1.11
N CYS A 420 28.04 -7.42 1.24
CA CYS A 420 28.77 -6.23 0.82
C CYS A 420 30.06 -6.03 1.64
N GLU A 421 31.21 -5.95 0.96
CA GLU A 421 32.54 -5.78 1.57
C GLU A 421 32.95 -4.31 1.79
N CYS A 422 32.02 -3.35 1.72
CA CYS A 422 32.37 -1.95 1.99
C CYS A 422 32.73 -1.74 3.48
N GLU A 423 33.55 -0.73 3.77
CA GLU A 423 34.04 -0.42 5.13
C GLU A 423 32.91 -0.36 6.18
N TYR A 424 31.77 0.23 5.79
CA TYR A 424 30.59 0.27 6.66
C TYR A 424 30.04 -1.13 6.97
N CYS A 425 29.79 -1.96 5.96
CA CYS A 425 29.20 -3.29 6.15
C CYS A 425 30.12 -4.23 6.89
N LEU A 426 31.43 -4.20 6.62
CA LEU A 426 32.44 -5.00 7.34
C LEU A 426 32.47 -4.70 8.84
N SER A 427 32.14 -3.47 9.25
CA SER A 427 32.06 -3.10 10.67
C SER A 427 30.75 -3.49 11.35
N ILE A 428 29.67 -3.70 10.58
CA ILE A 428 28.31 -3.87 11.08
C ILE A 428 27.85 -5.33 11.05
N LEU A 429 28.14 -6.07 9.98
CA LEU A 429 27.73 -7.46 9.80
C LEU A 429 28.15 -8.38 10.97
N PRO A 430 29.37 -8.28 11.54
CA PRO A 430 29.76 -9.11 12.68
C PRO A 430 28.87 -8.93 13.92
N LEU A 431 28.26 -7.75 14.11
CA LEU A 431 27.33 -7.53 15.21
C LEU A 431 26.07 -8.39 15.04
N PHE A 432 25.56 -8.52 13.82
CA PHE A 432 24.38 -9.34 13.56
C PHE A 432 24.66 -10.85 13.60
N ASP A 433 25.89 -11.26 13.29
CA ASP A 433 26.37 -12.61 13.54
C ASP A 433 26.38 -12.92 15.05
N GLU A 434 26.90 -12.00 15.87
CA GLU A 434 26.85 -12.07 17.33
C GLU A 434 25.41 -12.14 17.85
N PHE A 435 24.48 -11.37 17.26
CA PHE A 435 23.06 -11.43 17.64
C PHE A 435 22.49 -12.83 17.44
N ILE A 436 22.67 -13.43 16.27
CA ILE A 436 22.17 -14.78 15.93
C ILE A 436 22.74 -15.82 16.90
N MET A 437 24.01 -15.71 17.25
CA MET A 437 24.70 -16.63 18.15
C MET A 437 24.24 -16.56 19.62
N ASN A 438 23.54 -15.49 20.04
CA ASN A 438 23.20 -15.24 21.44
C ASN A 438 21.70 -15.09 21.73
N HIS A 439 20.84 -15.37 20.74
CA HIS A 439 19.39 -15.21 20.87
C HIS A 439 18.62 -16.45 20.42
N SER A 440 17.46 -16.61 21.05
CA SER A 440 16.45 -17.62 20.69
C SER A 440 15.08 -16.97 20.54
N TYR A 441 14.19 -17.58 19.76
CA TYR A 441 12.83 -17.12 19.53
C TYR A 441 11.80 -18.22 19.79
N PHE A 442 10.57 -17.83 20.15
CA PHE A 442 9.49 -18.79 20.33
C PHE A 442 8.75 -19.08 19.01
N SER A 443 8.93 -20.29 18.49
CA SER A 443 8.19 -20.78 17.31
C SER A 443 6.77 -21.16 17.70
N LYS A 444 5.80 -20.30 17.38
CA LYS A 444 4.38 -20.53 17.68
C LYS A 444 3.82 -21.78 16.99
N SER A 445 4.28 -22.08 15.77
CA SER A 445 3.79 -23.22 14.99
C SER A 445 4.24 -24.56 15.58
N GLU A 446 5.39 -24.58 16.26
CA GLU A 446 5.97 -25.79 16.83
C GLU A 446 5.86 -25.85 18.36
N GLY A 447 5.49 -24.74 19.01
CA GLY A 447 5.37 -24.65 20.46
C GLY A 447 6.70 -24.77 21.20
N VAL A 448 7.83 -24.46 20.54
CA VAL A 448 9.19 -24.62 21.08
C VAL A 448 10.02 -23.35 20.91
N VAL A 449 11.00 -23.17 21.79
CA VAL A 449 12.04 -22.15 21.64
C VAL A 449 13.13 -22.70 20.73
N LYS A 450 13.58 -21.88 19.78
CA LYS A 450 14.62 -22.21 18.80
C LYS A 450 15.66 -21.10 18.75
N ASP A 451 16.87 -21.45 18.35
CA ASP A 451 17.90 -20.45 18.09
C ASP A 451 17.47 -19.55 16.92
N VAL A 452 17.83 -18.26 16.99
CA VAL A 452 17.67 -17.37 15.85
C VAL A 452 18.64 -17.81 14.77
N LEU A 453 18.16 -17.90 13.53
CA LEU A 453 18.99 -18.17 12.34
C LEU A 453 19.01 -16.94 11.42
N SER A 454 19.87 -16.94 10.41
CA SER A 454 19.93 -15.89 9.38
C SER A 454 18.56 -15.65 8.72
N ILE A 455 17.84 -16.73 8.38
CA ILE A 455 16.46 -16.66 7.85
C ILE A 455 15.50 -15.93 8.79
N THR A 456 15.65 -16.11 10.09
CA THR A 456 14.75 -15.56 11.10
C THR A 456 15.09 -14.10 11.41
N LEU A 457 16.38 -13.77 11.48
CA LEU A 457 16.86 -12.39 11.57
C LEU A 457 16.36 -11.57 10.38
N PHE A 458 16.62 -12.03 9.15
CA PHE A 458 16.25 -11.28 7.95
C PHE A 458 14.76 -11.34 7.65
N GLY A 459 14.04 -12.40 8.03
CA GLY A 459 12.58 -12.47 7.94
C GLY A 459 11.91 -11.41 8.79
N MET A 460 12.28 -11.32 10.07
CA MET A 460 11.75 -10.30 10.97
C MET A 460 12.18 -8.90 10.51
N ALA A 461 13.46 -8.68 10.23
CA ALA A 461 13.95 -7.38 9.80
C ALA A 461 13.27 -6.89 8.52
N SER A 462 13.17 -7.74 7.50
CA SER A 462 12.58 -7.37 6.21
C SER A 462 11.08 -7.12 6.28
N SER A 463 10.34 -7.82 7.14
CA SER A 463 8.92 -7.51 7.38
C SER A 463 8.73 -6.10 7.93
N ILE A 464 9.53 -5.70 8.92
CA ILE A 464 9.53 -4.33 9.46
C ILE A 464 10.01 -3.31 8.42
N MET A 465 11.00 -3.67 7.58
CA MET A 465 11.42 -2.81 6.47
C MET A 465 10.28 -2.60 5.45
N ALA A 466 9.51 -3.64 5.13
CA ALA A 466 8.38 -3.56 4.22
C ALA A 466 7.25 -2.66 4.75
N GLU A 467 7.10 -2.54 6.07
CA GLU A 467 6.12 -1.63 6.70
C GLU A 467 6.44 -0.15 6.47
N ARG A 468 7.66 0.21 6.06
CA ARG A 468 8.06 1.60 5.76
C ARG A 468 7.24 2.23 4.63
N VAL A 469 6.61 1.42 3.77
CA VAL A 469 5.68 1.90 2.74
C VAL A 469 4.23 1.73 3.21
N LEU A 470 3.46 0.84 2.58
CA LEU A 470 2.19 0.32 3.10
C LEU A 470 2.39 -1.11 3.59
N SER A 471 1.96 -1.37 4.83
CA SER A 471 1.97 -2.71 5.41
C SER A 471 0.84 -3.56 4.82
N ILE A 472 0.91 -4.89 5.01
CA ILE A 472 -0.20 -5.78 4.65
C ILE A 472 -1.47 -5.41 5.42
N ASP A 473 -1.34 -4.93 6.66
CA ASP A 473 -2.46 -4.45 7.46
C ASP A 473 -3.09 -3.18 6.88
N ASP A 474 -2.32 -2.27 6.28
CA ASP A 474 -2.90 -1.12 5.58
C ASP A 474 -3.73 -1.58 4.36
N ILE A 475 -3.23 -2.56 3.60
CA ILE A 475 -3.94 -3.15 2.46
C ILE A 475 -5.21 -3.87 2.92
N ASN A 476 -5.14 -4.64 4.01
CA ASN A 476 -6.29 -5.29 4.63
C ASN A 476 -7.29 -4.27 5.20
N GLY A 477 -6.80 -3.15 5.72
CA GLY A 477 -7.57 -1.96 6.11
C GLY A 477 -8.12 -1.16 4.93
N ASN A 478 -8.23 -1.79 3.76
CA ASN A 478 -8.83 -1.29 2.52
C ASN A 478 -8.02 -0.21 1.76
N GLU A 479 -6.69 -0.20 1.90
CA GLU A 479 -5.83 0.55 1.00
C GLU A 479 -5.55 -0.21 -0.31
N SER A 480 -5.20 0.52 -1.38
CA SER A 480 -4.77 -0.02 -2.67
C SER A 480 -3.26 -0.15 -2.70
N GLU A 481 -2.77 -1.24 -3.26
CA GLU A 481 -1.33 -1.45 -3.50
C GLU A 481 -0.74 -0.36 -4.44
N PHE A 482 -1.55 0.25 -5.30
CA PHE A 482 -1.13 1.40 -6.12
C PHE A 482 -0.83 2.67 -5.31
N SER A 483 -1.22 2.72 -4.04
CA SER A 483 -0.98 3.87 -3.15
C SER A 483 0.40 3.81 -2.48
N LEU A 484 1.21 2.77 -2.73
CA LEU A 484 2.48 2.53 -2.05
C LEU A 484 3.48 3.69 -2.06
N LEU A 485 3.54 4.43 -3.17
CA LEU A 485 4.45 5.57 -3.36
C LEU A 485 3.75 6.93 -3.19
N GLN A 486 2.44 6.94 -2.93
CA GLN A 486 1.62 8.16 -2.81
C GLN A 486 1.72 8.80 -1.42
N TYR A 487 2.18 8.04 -0.43
CA TYR A 487 2.24 8.46 0.96
C TYR A 487 3.69 8.59 1.44
N PRO A 488 3.98 9.50 2.39
CA PRO A 488 5.24 9.51 3.12
C PRO A 488 5.54 8.16 3.75
N TYR A 489 6.82 7.88 3.95
CA TYR A 489 7.25 6.63 4.55
C TYR A 489 6.86 6.55 6.02
N LYS A 490 6.63 5.34 6.51
CA LYS A 490 6.48 5.03 7.92
C LYS A 490 7.84 5.00 8.59
N SER A 491 7.92 5.52 9.82
CA SER A 491 9.07 5.28 10.69
C SER A 491 8.91 3.94 11.38
N ALA A 492 9.39 2.89 10.72
CA ALA A 492 9.36 1.53 11.22
C ALA A 492 10.76 1.12 11.76
N TYR A 493 10.78 0.67 13.02
CA TYR A 493 11.99 0.20 13.70
C TYR A 493 11.73 -1.11 14.43
N TRP A 494 12.68 -2.02 14.34
CA TRP A 494 12.68 -3.27 15.09
C TRP A 494 13.50 -3.12 16.37
N ASP A 495 12.98 -3.59 17.50
CA ASP A 495 13.70 -3.59 18.79
C ASP A 495 14.52 -4.86 19.02
N PHE A 496 14.61 -5.75 18.02
CA PHE A 496 15.31 -7.05 18.06
C PHE A 496 14.72 -8.09 19.02
N HIS A 497 13.69 -7.75 19.79
CA HIS A 497 13.09 -8.62 20.80
C HIS A 497 11.62 -8.97 20.50
N LYS A 498 10.99 -8.24 19.56
CA LYS A 498 9.63 -8.46 19.06
C LYS A 498 9.62 -8.31 17.54
N PRO A 499 9.00 -9.19 16.73
CA PRO A 499 8.02 -10.21 17.11
C PRO A 499 8.66 -11.50 17.66
N PHE A 500 7.82 -12.45 18.10
CA PHE A 500 8.19 -13.81 18.55
C PHE A 500 8.93 -13.95 19.88
N SER A 501 8.91 -12.93 20.73
CA SER A 501 9.50 -12.96 22.07
C SER A 501 10.94 -13.45 22.03
N VAL A 502 11.77 -12.79 21.22
CA VAL A 502 13.19 -13.14 21.12
C VAL A 502 13.85 -12.85 22.46
N THR A 503 14.56 -13.84 22.99
CA THR A 503 15.21 -13.82 24.29
C THR A 503 16.71 -14.06 24.16
N CYS A 504 17.49 -13.37 25.00
CA CYS A 504 18.93 -13.55 25.10
C CYS A 504 19.28 -14.79 25.94
N PHE A 505 20.47 -15.34 25.74
CA PHE A 505 21.06 -16.31 26.67
C PHE A 505 21.51 -15.65 27.99
N ASP A 506 21.53 -16.41 29.08
CA ASP A 506 21.67 -15.89 30.46
C ASP A 506 22.97 -15.10 30.71
N ASP A 507 24.03 -15.39 29.97
CA ASP A 507 25.36 -14.77 30.08
C ASP A 507 25.60 -13.63 29.08
N TYR A 508 24.60 -13.30 28.24
CA TYR A 508 24.73 -12.28 27.21
C TYR A 508 24.24 -10.90 27.65
N ASN A 509 25.12 -9.91 27.63
CA ASN A 509 24.76 -8.51 27.87
C ASN A 509 24.26 -7.85 26.58
N CYS A 510 22.96 -7.95 26.33
CA CYS A 510 22.38 -7.49 25.07
C CYS A 510 22.29 -5.96 24.96
N HIS A 511 22.82 -5.44 23.84
CA HIS A 511 22.71 -4.02 23.47
C HIS A 511 21.83 -3.77 22.24
N PHE A 512 21.24 -4.82 21.67
CA PHE A 512 20.36 -4.72 20.50
C PHE A 512 19.05 -4.02 20.86
N ASN A 513 18.74 -2.95 20.14
CA ASN A 513 17.53 -2.16 20.31
C ASN A 513 17.21 -1.39 19.01
N LYS A 514 16.16 -0.57 19.04
CA LYS A 514 15.68 0.21 17.87
C LYS A 514 16.77 1.02 17.16
N SER A 515 17.79 1.51 17.87
CA SER A 515 18.88 2.31 17.29
C SER A 515 19.77 1.52 16.32
N VAL A 516 19.83 0.19 16.46
CA VAL A 516 20.68 -0.68 15.63
C VAL A 516 20.01 -1.00 14.29
N PHE A 517 18.69 -0.88 14.21
CA PHE A 517 17.90 -1.34 13.07
C PHE A 517 18.23 -0.59 11.76
N GLU A 518 18.56 0.70 11.83
CA GLU A 518 18.89 1.46 10.63
C GLU A 518 20.18 0.95 9.98
N SER A 519 21.14 0.50 10.79
CA SER A 519 22.36 -0.15 10.29
C SER A 519 22.06 -1.45 9.56
N LEU A 520 21.13 -2.26 10.07
CA LEU A 520 20.68 -3.48 9.41
C LEU A 520 20.00 -3.17 8.06
N CYS A 521 19.12 -2.15 8.05
CA CYS A 521 18.42 -1.72 6.85
C CYS A 521 19.39 -1.24 5.76
N LYS A 522 20.46 -0.54 6.14
CA LYS A 522 21.49 -0.09 5.21
C LYS A 522 22.30 -1.24 4.61
N VAL A 523 22.70 -2.21 5.43
CA VAL A 523 23.39 -3.42 4.95
C VAL A 523 22.50 -4.22 3.99
N ALA A 524 21.23 -4.44 4.35
CA ALA A 524 20.27 -5.08 3.47
C ALA A 524 20.05 -4.26 2.18
N GLY A 525 20.00 -2.94 2.27
CA GLY A 525 19.90 -2.05 1.12
C GLY A 525 21.09 -2.17 0.15
N HIS A 526 22.32 -2.30 0.66
CA HIS A 526 23.49 -2.53 -0.20
C HIS A 526 23.39 -3.88 -0.93
N PHE A 527 22.99 -4.95 -0.25
CA PHE A 527 22.76 -6.26 -0.87
C PHE A 527 21.68 -6.18 -1.97
N LEU A 528 20.54 -5.55 -1.68
CA LEU A 528 19.45 -5.37 -2.64
C LEU A 528 19.83 -4.48 -3.84
N SER A 529 20.82 -3.60 -3.68
CA SER A 529 21.29 -2.73 -4.77
C SER A 529 21.82 -3.53 -5.95
N ASP A 530 22.48 -4.66 -5.73
CA ASP A 530 23.02 -5.48 -6.81
C ASP A 530 21.91 -6.14 -7.64
N TYR A 531 20.84 -6.59 -6.98
CA TYR A 531 19.62 -7.06 -7.64
C TYR A 531 18.96 -5.96 -8.45
N ALA A 532 18.79 -4.77 -7.86
CA ALA A 532 18.20 -3.62 -8.55
C ALA A 532 19.03 -3.23 -9.79
N ASN A 533 20.37 -3.18 -9.66
CA ASN A 533 21.29 -2.87 -10.76
C ASN A 533 21.19 -3.89 -11.91
N ASN A 534 21.10 -5.18 -11.59
CA ASN A 534 20.91 -6.22 -12.59
C ASN A 534 19.58 -6.01 -13.35
N ILE A 535 18.49 -5.76 -12.60
CA ILE A 535 17.17 -5.52 -13.20
C ILE A 535 17.17 -4.26 -14.09
N PHE A 536 17.82 -3.17 -13.67
CA PHE A 536 18.01 -1.99 -14.52
C PHE A 536 18.80 -2.27 -15.81
N GLY A 537 19.70 -3.26 -15.78
CA GLY A 537 20.46 -3.71 -16.95
C GLY A 537 19.63 -4.47 -17.97
N ILE A 538 18.66 -5.27 -17.52
CA ILE A 538 17.78 -6.05 -18.41
C ILE A 538 16.52 -5.29 -18.86
N LEU A 539 16.10 -4.26 -18.11
CA LEU A 539 14.92 -3.44 -18.41
C LEU A 539 15.31 -2.00 -18.79
N PRO A 540 15.22 -1.62 -20.09
CA PRO A 540 15.79 -0.37 -20.57
C PRO A 540 15.06 0.87 -20.04
N ASN A 541 13.74 0.81 -19.89
CA ASN A 541 12.89 1.94 -19.48
C ASN A 541 12.61 1.99 -17.98
N LEU A 542 13.21 1.10 -17.19
CA LEU A 542 12.97 1.04 -15.76
C LEU A 542 13.66 2.20 -15.03
N ASP A 543 12.89 3.04 -14.37
CA ASP A 543 13.36 4.23 -13.66
C ASP A 543 13.48 3.99 -12.15
N LEU A 544 12.58 3.17 -11.59
CA LEU A 544 12.46 2.93 -10.15
C LEU A 544 12.23 1.46 -9.83
N VAL A 545 13.01 0.96 -8.88
CA VAL A 545 12.80 -0.32 -8.21
C VAL A 545 12.58 -0.06 -6.72
N CYS A 546 11.54 -0.66 -6.13
CA CYS A 546 11.30 -0.60 -4.69
C CYS A 546 11.27 -2.00 -4.09
N PHE A 547 12.29 -2.37 -3.32
CA PHE A 547 12.41 -3.67 -2.65
C PHE A 547 12.41 -3.51 -1.14
N SER A 548 11.46 -4.14 -0.45
CA SER A 548 11.39 -4.12 1.02
C SER A 548 11.52 -2.72 1.63
N GLY A 549 10.75 -1.79 1.06
CA GLY A 549 10.74 -0.39 1.48
C GLY A 549 11.97 0.42 1.03
N GLN A 550 12.97 -0.18 0.39
CA GLN A 550 14.14 0.52 -0.15
C GLN A 550 13.92 0.91 -1.62
N LYS A 551 14.16 2.19 -1.95
CA LYS A 551 14.04 2.72 -3.31
C LYS A 551 15.41 2.77 -3.98
N PHE A 552 15.46 2.27 -5.21
CA PHE A 552 16.61 2.34 -6.08
C PHE A 552 16.18 3.08 -7.34
N TYR A 553 16.93 4.10 -7.73
CA TYR A 553 16.70 4.85 -8.96
C TYR A 553 17.78 4.50 -9.97
N LYS A 554 17.38 4.39 -11.25
CA LYS A 554 18.35 4.20 -12.32
C LYS A 554 19.29 5.42 -12.35
N LYS A 555 20.60 5.18 -12.22
CA LYS A 555 21.59 6.25 -12.38
C LYS A 555 21.53 6.74 -13.82
N GLN A 556 21.21 8.02 -14.01
CA GLN A 556 21.38 8.66 -15.31
C GLN A 556 22.88 8.79 -15.55
N VAL A 557 23.39 8.05 -16.54
CA VAL A 557 24.79 8.13 -17.00
C VAL A 557 24.94 9.28 -17.98
#